data_AF-A0A6B0SNC7-F1
#
_entry.id   AF-A0A6B0SNC7-F1
#
_cell.length_a   1.000
_cell.length_b   1.000
_cell.length_c   1.000
_cell.angle_alpha   90.00
_cell.angle_beta   90.00
_cell.angle_gamma   90.00
#
_symmetry.space_group_name_H-M   'P 1'
#
loop_
_entity.id
_entity.type
_entity.pdbx_description
1 polymer ?
#
loop_
_entity_poly.entity_id
_entity_poly.type
_entity_poly.pdbx_seq_one_letter_code
_entity_poly.pdbx_strand_id
1 'polypeptide(L)' 'MDTPSTRTSRPPPKSTLFCPECDHAAPVGEDWIVEEHRDGVEALTCPDCGATLTVRRTADPIAA' A
#
# COMPACT_ATOMS: atom_id res chain seq x y z
N MET A 1 -14.56 -38.46 0.30
CA MET A 1 -15.19 -37.14 0.09
C MET A 1 -14.07 -36.11 0.31
N ASP A 2 -13.29 -35.83 -0.74
CA ASP A 2 -12.23 -34.82 -0.67
C ASP A 2 -12.77 -33.56 -1.33
N THR A 3 -13.13 -32.57 -0.51
CA THR A 3 -13.55 -31.25 -0.99
C THR A 3 -12.28 -30.45 -1.22
N PRO A 4 -11.88 -30.14 -2.46
CA PRO A 4 -10.78 -29.22 -2.66
C PRO A 4 -11.26 -27.84 -2.21
N SER A 5 -10.86 -27.43 -1.00
CA SER A 5 -10.90 -26.03 -0.61
C SER A 5 -9.97 -25.30 -1.57
N THR A 6 -10.56 -24.67 -2.60
CA THR A 6 -9.87 -23.69 -3.42
C THR A 6 -9.49 -22.55 -2.49
N ARG A 7 -8.31 -22.65 -1.86
CA ARG A 7 -7.61 -21.47 -1.38
C ARG A 7 -7.31 -20.70 -2.64
N THR A 8 -8.18 -19.75 -2.96
CA THR A 8 -7.92 -18.71 -3.94
C THR A 8 -6.67 -18.02 -3.45
N SER A 9 -5.50 -18.52 -3.85
CA SER A 9 -4.22 -17.86 -3.64
C SER A 9 -4.27 -16.65 -4.55
N ARG A 10 -4.98 -15.62 -4.10
CA ARG A 10 -4.92 -14.31 -4.72
C ARG A 10 -3.43 -14.00 -4.81
N PRO A 11 -2.88 -13.71 -6.01
CA PRO A 11 -1.47 -13.36 -6.11
C PRO A 11 -1.22 -12.26 -5.07
N PRO A 12 -0.13 -12.35 -4.28
CA PRO A 12 0.18 -11.30 -3.31
C PRO A 12 0.10 -9.96 -4.05
N PRO A 13 -0.62 -8.95 -3.53
CA PRO A 13 -0.74 -7.66 -4.19
C PRO A 13 0.68 -7.17 -4.50
N LYS A 14 0.92 -6.89 -5.79
CA LYS A 14 2.23 -6.89 -6.44
C LYS A 14 3.24 -5.81 -6.01
N SER A 15 3.05 -5.18 -4.86
CA SER A 15 3.90 -4.07 -4.43
C SER A 15 4.01 -4.03 -2.91
N THR A 16 4.86 -4.89 -2.34
CA THR A 16 5.39 -4.68 -0.98
C THR A 16 6.31 -3.47 -1.02
N LEU A 17 6.06 -2.50 -0.15
CA LEU A 17 6.95 -1.38 0.08
C LEU A 17 7.86 -1.69 1.28
N PHE A 18 9.03 -1.08 1.28
CA PHE A 18 10.00 -1.19 2.36
C PHE A 18 10.29 0.23 2.85
N CYS A 19 10.28 0.43 4.17
CA CYS A 19 10.65 1.71 4.75
C CYS A 19 12.16 1.93 4.56
N PRO A 20 12.60 3.13 4.16
CA PRO A 20 14.02 3.44 4.06
C PRO A 20 14.68 3.72 5.42
N GLU A 21 13.89 4.09 6.44
CA GLU A 21 14.40 4.50 7.76
C GLU A 21 14.32 3.38 8.81
N CYS A 22 13.48 2.36 8.60
CA CYS A 22 13.34 1.21 9.50
C CYS A 22 13.10 -0.09 8.71
N ASP A 23 13.11 -1.23 9.39
CA ASP A 23 12.92 -2.55 8.77
C ASP A 23 11.44 -2.88 8.43
N HIS A 24 10.55 -1.89 8.52
CA HIS A 24 9.13 -2.11 8.22
C HIS A 24 8.91 -2.40 6.74
N ALA A 25 8.25 -3.51 6.43
CA ALA A 25 7.88 -3.90 5.09
C ALA A 25 6.43 -4.38 5.05
N ALA A 26 5.61 -3.76 4.20
CA ALA A 26 4.20 -4.09 4.10
C ALA A 26 3.65 -3.87 2.68
N PRO A 27 2.56 -4.56 2.30
CA PRO A 27 1.89 -4.35 1.02
C PRO A 27 1.33 -2.92 0.86
N VAL A 28 1.42 -2.35 -0.34
CA VAL A 28 0.84 -1.04 -0.65
C VAL A 28 -0.68 -1.04 -0.35
N GLY A 29 -1.12 -0.21 0.60
CA GLY A 29 -2.52 -0.05 0.98
C GLY A 29 -3.04 -0.87 2.16
N GLU A 30 -2.18 -1.64 2.86
CA GLU A 30 -2.56 -2.31 4.11
C GLU A 30 -2.03 -1.55 5.34
N ASP A 31 -0.75 -1.69 5.67
CA ASP A 31 -0.17 -1.08 6.89
C ASP A 31 0.38 0.34 6.70
N TRP A 32 0.44 0.83 5.47
CA TRP A 32 0.93 2.18 5.21
C TRP A 32 -0.14 3.21 5.55
N ILE A 33 0.25 4.22 6.32
CA ILE A 33 -0.61 5.36 6.62
C ILE A 33 -0.66 6.23 5.37
N VAL A 34 -1.85 6.40 4.80
CA VAL A 34 -2.08 7.30 3.67
C VAL A 34 -2.55 8.65 4.21
N GLU A 35 -1.76 9.69 3.97
CA GLU A 35 -2.14 11.06 4.29
C GLU A 35 -2.55 11.79 3.00
N GLU A 36 -3.84 12.08 2.88
CA GLU A 36 -4.38 12.89 1.79
C GLU A 36 -4.20 14.37 2.10
N HIS A 37 -3.44 15.05 1.24
CA HIS A 37 -3.28 16.50 1.28
C HIS A 37 -4.29 17.19 0.36
N ARG A 38 -4.56 18.46 0.68
CA ARG A 38 -5.56 19.34 0.04
C ARG A 38 -5.38 19.50 -1.48
N ASP A 39 -4.17 19.23 -1.97
CA ASP A 39 -3.75 19.40 -3.36
C ASP A 39 -3.89 18.11 -4.20
N GLY A 40 -4.65 17.11 -3.72
CA GLY A 40 -4.77 15.81 -4.39
C GLY A 40 -3.47 15.01 -4.35
N VAL A 41 -2.71 15.18 -3.27
CA VAL A 41 -1.42 14.53 -3.05
C VAL A 41 -1.59 13.54 -1.91
N GLU A 42 -1.27 12.28 -2.14
CA GLU A 42 -1.23 11.24 -1.12
C GLU A 42 0.22 10.98 -0.72
N ALA A 43 0.52 11.11 0.57
CA ALA A 43 1.77 10.68 1.16
C ALA A 43 1.58 9.31 1.83
N LEU A 44 2.46 8.35 1.52
CA LEU A 44 2.53 7.06 2.20
C LEU A 44 3.57 7.15 3.31
N THR A 45 3.15 6.93 4.54
CA THR A 45 3.97 7.10 5.75
C THR A 45 4.05 5.79 6.52
N CYS A 46 5.23 5.50 7.06
CA CYS A 46 5.48 4.33 7.89
C CYS A 46 4.77 4.46 9.25
N PRO A 47 4.02 3.45 9.72
CA PRO A 47 3.36 3.49 11.02
C PRO A 47 4.33 3.37 12.21
N ASP A 48 5.50 2.73 12.02
CA ASP A 48 6.46 2.50 13.10
C ASP A 48 7.37 3.71 13.38
N CYS A 49 7.89 4.35 12.34
CA CYS A 49 8.87 5.45 12.48
C CYS A 49 8.35 6.80 11.98
N GLY A 50 7.21 6.84 11.28
CA GLY A 50 6.67 8.07 10.70
C GLY A 50 7.38 8.56 9.44
N ALA A 51 8.29 7.78 8.86
CA ALA A 51 8.99 8.16 7.64
C ALA A 51 8.06 8.14 6.42
N THR A 52 8.12 9.19 5.59
CA THR A 52 7.38 9.23 4.31
C THR A 52 8.14 8.42 3.26
N LEU A 53 7.50 7.38 2.74
CA LEU A 53 8.06 6.52 1.71
C LEU A 53 7.96 7.13 0.32
N THR A 54 6.78 7.66 0.00
CA THR A 54 6.52 8.24 -1.30
C THR A 54 5.36 9.22 -1.22
N VAL A 55 5.39 10.16 -2.15
CA VAL A 55 4.35 11.18 -2.33
C VAL A 55 3.87 11.04 -3.76
N ARG A 56 2.61 10.61 -3.92
CA ARG A 56 1.98 10.46 -5.24
C ARG A 56 0.92 11.54 -5.41
N ARG A 57 0.83 12.09 -6.61
CA ARG A 57 -0.36 12.85 -7.01
C ARG A 57 -1.42 11.83 -7.37
N THR A 58 -2.58 11.92 -6.75
CA THR A 58 -3.78 11.23 -7.23
C THR A 58 -4.16 11.90 -8.53
N ALA A 59 -3.58 11.44 -9.64
CA ALA A 59 -4.15 11.74 -10.94
C ALA A 59 -5.57 11.17 -10.89
N ASP A 60 -6.54 12.05 -11.16
CA ASP A 60 -7.96 11.74 -11.25
C ASP A 60 -8.21 10.37 -11.92
N PRO A 61 -9.26 9.62 -11.52
CA PRO A 61 -9.56 8.34 -12.13
C PRO A 61 -9.64 8.55 -13.64
N ILE A 62 -8.72 7.89 -14.36
CA ILE A 62 -8.80 7.70 -15.80
C ILE A 62 -10.26 7.43 -16.16
N ALA A 63 -10.86 8.42 -16.81
CA ALA A 63 -12.25 8.46 -17.21
C ALA A 63 -12.67 7.14 -17.87
N ALA A 64 -13.80 6.58 -17.44
CA ALA A 64 -14.53 5.52 -18.13
C ALA A 64 -15.98 5.95 -18.31
#